data_AF-A0A6N8UIS8-F1
#
_entry.id   AF-A0A6N8UIS8-F1
#
_cell.length_a   1.000
_cell.length_b   1.000
_cell.length_c   1.000
_cell.angle_alpha   90.00
_cell.angle_beta   90.00
_cell.angle_gamma   90.00
#
_symmetry.space_group_name_H-M   'P 1'
#
loop_
_entity.id
_entity.type
_entity.pdbx_description
1 polymer ?
#
loop_
_entity_poly.entity_id
_entity_poly.type
_entity_poly.pdbx_seq_one_letter_code
_entity_poly.pdbx_strand_id
1 'polypeptide(L)'
;MCKLLWIILAFWGTLIQAQNDEYISVYPAFTTSQQIYLFGDQVHLRSEPKSDSKSLTVLEIGSPLIILEDNNQNYSKDEPFWVHVRYNDKAGYIRSDFLSLQTVELNGVPLYTQLENNEDKTTLKIRIPTQSIPAYYEKTFEVFSTMMQLEVFGSKGLKNVRNILHINYFAEACGIDGGGKYIFIDASGHWHDAFSYVQVSDAGIFYWQETLTFPSEHKNGDYILYKSEYMETVYEGDNYGDPIQTEEHKSERVLKWNGSEITPKFKQEPMPVNGW
;
A
#
# COMPACT_ATOMS: atom_id res chain seq x y z
N MET A 1 -4.25 -59.94 -31.07
CA MET A 1 -3.42 -59.05 -30.23
C MET A 1 -3.94 -57.63 -30.42
N CYS A 2 -4.71 -57.10 -29.47
CA CYS A 2 -5.17 -55.71 -29.49
C CYS A 2 -4.87 -55.13 -28.10
N LYS A 3 -3.87 -54.24 -28.02
CA LYS A 3 -3.49 -53.58 -26.77
C LYS A 3 -4.46 -52.43 -26.51
N LEU A 4 -5.17 -52.49 -25.40
CA LEU A 4 -6.01 -51.41 -24.89
C LEU A 4 -5.11 -50.43 -24.14
N LEU A 5 -5.00 -49.19 -24.61
CA LEU A 5 -4.23 -48.12 -23.99
C LEU A 5 -5.16 -47.34 -23.05
N TRP A 6 -4.88 -47.33 -21.75
CA TRP A 6 -5.57 -46.49 -20.77
C TRP A 6 -4.90 -45.11 -20.73
N ILE A 7 -5.62 -44.06 -21.08
CA ILE A 7 -5.21 -42.66 -20.87
C ILE A 7 -5.76 -42.23 -19.52
N ILE A 8 -4.87 -42.07 -18.53
CA ILE A 8 -5.17 -41.46 -17.24
C ILE A 8 -5.07 -39.94 -17.44
N LEU A 9 -6.22 -39.26 -17.48
CA LEU A 9 -6.29 -37.80 -17.43
C LEU A 9 -6.07 -37.35 -15.97
N ALA A 10 -4.86 -36.92 -15.67
CA ALA A 10 -4.58 -36.19 -14.43
C ALA A 10 -5.11 -34.76 -14.57
N PHE A 11 -6.30 -34.51 -14.03
CA PHE A 11 -6.87 -33.18 -13.88
C PHE A 11 -6.11 -32.48 -12.74
N TRP A 12 -5.02 -31.77 -13.08
CA TRP A 12 -4.38 -30.84 -12.18
C TRP A 12 -5.31 -29.64 -12.04
N GLY A 13 -6.10 -29.63 -10.96
CA GLY A 13 -6.87 -28.47 -10.57
C GLY A 13 -5.90 -27.32 -10.31
N THR A 14 -5.91 -26.32 -11.19
CA THR A 14 -5.33 -25.02 -10.89
C THR A 14 -6.16 -24.45 -9.75
N LEU A 15 -5.61 -24.48 -8.54
CA LEU A 15 -6.07 -23.63 -7.44
C LEU A 15 -5.88 -22.19 -7.94
N ILE A 16 -6.99 -21.57 -8.35
CA ILE A 16 -7.06 -20.13 -8.46
C ILE A 16 -6.94 -19.66 -7.01
N GLN A 17 -5.72 -19.31 -6.59
CA GLN A 17 -5.59 -18.41 -5.45
C GLN A 17 -6.19 -17.09 -5.92
N ALA A 18 -7.41 -16.80 -5.47
CA ALA A 18 -7.87 -15.43 -5.43
C ALA A 18 -6.83 -14.70 -4.56
N GLN A 19 -6.05 -13.81 -5.18
CA GLN A 19 -5.33 -12.81 -4.42
C GLN A 19 -6.43 -11.97 -3.80
N ASN A 20 -6.65 -12.13 -2.50
CA ASN A 20 -7.38 -11.10 -1.76
C ASN A 20 -6.47 -9.90 -1.83
N ASP A 21 -6.82 -8.93 -2.67
CA ASP A 21 -6.15 -7.64 -2.69
C ASP A 21 -6.47 -6.94 -1.38
N GLU A 22 -5.68 -7.23 -0.34
CA GLU A 22 -5.76 -6.56 0.94
C GLU A 22 -5.24 -5.13 0.75
N TYR A 23 -6.13 -4.15 0.88
CA TYR A 23 -5.82 -2.73 0.78
C TYR A 23 -5.93 -2.07 2.15
N ILE A 24 -5.08 -1.08 2.36
CA ILE A 24 -5.14 -0.16 3.49
C ILE A 24 -6.15 0.93 3.13
N SER A 25 -7.17 1.10 3.96
CA SER A 25 -8.16 2.18 3.80
C SER A 25 -8.32 2.97 5.09
N VAL A 26 -8.60 4.27 4.96
CA VAL A 26 -9.06 5.12 6.08
C VAL A 26 -10.43 4.68 6.62
N TYR A 27 -11.17 3.85 5.85
CA TYR A 27 -12.41 3.20 6.25
C TYR A 27 -12.20 1.68 6.27
N PRO A 28 -11.53 1.13 7.29
CA PRO A 28 -11.15 -0.27 7.28
C PRO A 28 -12.36 -1.21 7.37
N ALA A 29 -12.41 -2.16 6.44
CA ALA A 29 -13.39 -3.23 6.42
C ALA A 29 -12.74 -4.55 6.84
N PHE A 30 -13.33 -5.19 7.83
CA PHE A 30 -12.99 -6.48 8.39
C PHE A 30 -14.15 -7.44 8.10
N THR A 31 -13.80 -8.63 7.62
CA THR A 31 -14.78 -9.65 7.24
C THR A 31 -14.69 -10.87 8.15
N THR A 32 -15.82 -11.49 8.48
CA THR A 32 -15.90 -12.67 9.31
C THR A 32 -14.99 -13.77 8.75
N SER A 33 -14.24 -14.42 9.64
CA SER A 33 -13.22 -15.43 9.33
C SER A 33 -11.93 -14.89 8.69
N GLN A 34 -11.79 -13.59 8.46
CA GLN A 34 -10.51 -12.99 8.09
C GLN A 34 -9.50 -13.20 9.22
N GLN A 35 -8.30 -13.65 8.84
CA GLN A 35 -7.14 -13.62 9.73
C GLN A 35 -6.49 -12.24 9.63
N ILE A 36 -6.32 -11.59 10.78
CA ILE A 36 -5.66 -10.30 10.92
C ILE A 36 -4.57 -10.40 12.01
N TYR A 37 -3.68 -9.43 12.06
CA TYR A 37 -2.61 -9.38 13.05
C TYR A 37 -2.72 -8.14 13.93
N LEU A 38 -2.28 -8.26 15.16
CA LEU A 38 -2.22 -7.11 16.07
C LEU A 38 -1.11 -6.14 15.64
N PHE A 39 -1.47 -4.88 15.43
CA PHE A 39 -0.52 -3.77 15.23
C PHE A 39 -0.02 -3.20 16.57
N GLY A 40 -0.90 -3.16 17.58
CA GLY A 40 -0.55 -2.75 18.94
C GLY A 40 0.40 -3.73 19.64
N ASP A 41 1.08 -3.29 20.69
CA ASP A 41 1.80 -4.16 21.63
C ASP A 41 1.19 -4.01 23.03
N GLN A 42 1.26 -5.08 23.83
CA GLN A 42 0.65 -5.16 25.17
C GLN A 42 -0.84 -4.78 25.18
N VAL A 43 -1.61 -5.20 24.16
CA VAL A 43 -3.02 -4.85 24.01
C VAL A 43 -3.89 -5.82 24.79
N HIS A 44 -4.80 -5.30 25.61
CA HIS A 44 -5.76 -6.12 26.35
C HIS A 44 -6.89 -6.59 25.44
N LEU A 45 -7.08 -7.90 25.31
CA LEU A 45 -8.33 -8.49 24.80
C LEU A 45 -9.43 -8.31 25.86
N ARG A 46 -10.49 -7.60 25.50
CA ARG A 46 -11.56 -7.19 26.42
C ARG A 46 -12.77 -8.10 26.34
N SER A 47 -13.48 -8.30 27.44
CA SER A 47 -14.70 -9.11 27.47
C SER A 47 -15.92 -8.40 26.86
N GLU A 48 -15.91 -7.07 26.81
CA GLU A 48 -16.96 -6.22 26.26
C GLU A 48 -16.32 -5.11 25.40
N PRO A 49 -17.05 -4.49 24.46
CA PRO A 49 -16.55 -3.42 23.59
C PRO A 49 -16.42 -2.08 24.35
N LYS A 50 -15.60 -2.06 25.41
CA LYS A 50 -15.29 -0.88 26.23
C LYS A 50 -13.96 -1.04 26.96
N SER A 51 -13.26 0.08 27.19
CA SER A 51 -11.87 0.12 27.65
C SER A 51 -11.66 -0.34 29.10
N ASP A 52 -12.69 -0.22 29.93
CA ASP A 52 -12.68 -0.56 31.36
C ASP A 52 -13.20 -1.97 31.67
N SER A 53 -13.64 -2.72 30.66
CA SER A 53 -14.10 -4.10 30.84
C SER A 53 -12.97 -5.05 31.21
N LYS A 54 -13.32 -6.24 31.70
CA LYS A 54 -12.38 -7.28 32.12
C LYS A 54 -11.41 -7.61 30.99
N SER A 55 -10.11 -7.55 31.29
CA SER A 55 -9.09 -8.09 30.40
C SER A 55 -9.08 -9.62 30.48
N LEU A 56 -9.29 -10.27 29.34
CA LEU A 56 -9.27 -11.73 29.18
C LEU A 56 -7.85 -12.26 29.00
N THR A 57 -7.00 -11.46 28.35
CA THR A 57 -5.55 -11.67 28.17
C THR A 57 -4.90 -10.37 27.70
N VAL A 58 -3.58 -10.32 27.71
CA VAL A 58 -2.76 -9.31 27.03
C VAL A 58 -2.13 -9.96 25.80
N LEU A 59 -2.05 -9.20 24.71
CA LEU A 59 -1.57 -9.64 23.40
C LEU A 59 -0.35 -8.82 22.99
N GLU A 60 0.64 -9.49 22.42
CA GLU A 60 1.84 -8.87 21.86
C GLU A 60 1.63 -8.52 20.38
N ILE A 61 2.40 -7.58 19.86
CA ILE A 61 2.39 -7.23 18.44
C ILE A 61 2.55 -8.47 17.56
N GLY A 62 1.78 -8.53 16.46
CA GLY A 62 1.78 -9.68 15.56
C GLY A 62 1.00 -10.89 16.06
N SER A 63 0.29 -10.80 17.18
CA SER A 63 -0.64 -11.85 17.59
C SER A 63 -1.69 -12.09 16.50
N PRO A 64 -1.86 -13.33 15.99
CA PRO A 64 -2.85 -13.62 14.98
C PRO A 64 -4.26 -13.67 15.59
N LEU A 65 -5.21 -13.04 14.93
CA LEU A 65 -6.60 -12.90 15.36
C LEU A 65 -7.51 -13.33 14.22
N ILE A 66 -8.65 -13.91 14.56
CA ILE A 66 -9.72 -14.20 13.60
C ILE A 66 -10.88 -13.25 13.86
N ILE A 67 -11.31 -12.51 12.85
CA ILE A 67 -12.50 -11.66 12.91
C ILE A 67 -13.74 -12.54 13.05
N LEU A 68 -14.59 -12.24 14.03
CA LEU A 68 -15.82 -13.01 14.29
C LEU A 68 -17.05 -12.39 13.63
N GLU A 69 -17.07 -11.07 13.44
CA GLU A 69 -18.21 -10.33 12.90
C GLU A 69 -17.73 -9.30 11.88
N ASP A 70 -18.41 -9.23 10.74
CA ASP A 70 -18.26 -8.16 9.76
C ASP A 70 -18.52 -6.79 10.41
N ASN A 71 -17.76 -5.78 10.01
CA ASN A 71 -17.99 -4.40 10.43
C ASN A 71 -18.55 -3.56 9.27
N ASN A 72 -19.78 -3.87 8.83
CA ASN A 72 -20.44 -3.20 7.70
C ASN A 72 -20.97 -1.78 8.02
N GLN A 73 -20.45 -1.11 9.04
CA GLN A 73 -20.91 0.21 9.46
C GLN A 73 -20.04 1.32 8.84
N ASN A 74 -20.67 2.45 8.50
CA ASN A 74 -19.97 3.67 8.09
C ASN A 74 -19.27 4.29 9.30
N TYR A 75 -18.10 3.77 9.65
CA TYR A 75 -17.26 4.37 10.69
C TYR A 75 -16.65 5.67 10.19
N SER A 76 -16.49 6.64 11.09
CA SER A 76 -15.67 7.81 10.82
C SER A 76 -14.20 7.39 10.70
N LYS A 77 -13.47 8.01 9.77
CA LYS A 77 -12.00 7.87 9.69
C LYS A 77 -11.28 8.35 10.97
N ASP A 78 -11.97 9.12 11.80
CA ASP A 78 -11.43 9.78 13.00
C ASP A 78 -11.74 9.02 14.30
N GLU A 79 -12.60 7.99 14.26
CA GLU A 79 -13.04 7.29 15.46
C GLU A 79 -12.83 5.76 15.38
N PRO A 80 -11.93 5.21 16.20
CA PRO A 80 -11.74 3.76 16.30
C PRO A 80 -12.96 3.10 16.94
N PHE A 81 -13.26 1.89 16.50
CA PHE A 81 -14.40 1.09 16.94
C PHE A 81 -13.95 -0.25 17.51
N TRP A 82 -14.85 -0.94 18.21
CA TRP A 82 -14.56 -2.25 18.77
C TRP A 82 -14.86 -3.36 17.76
N VAL A 83 -13.91 -4.27 17.61
CA VAL A 83 -13.96 -5.41 16.69
C VAL A 83 -14.04 -6.68 17.51
N HIS A 84 -15.03 -7.52 17.22
CA HIS A 84 -15.17 -8.83 17.84
C HIS A 84 -14.20 -9.82 17.18
N VAL A 85 -13.24 -10.32 17.96
CA VAL A 85 -12.16 -11.18 17.48
C VAL A 85 -11.99 -12.42 18.35
N ARG A 86 -11.37 -13.44 17.77
CA ARG A 86 -10.90 -14.63 18.48
C ARG A 86 -9.39 -14.70 18.47
N TYR A 87 -8.83 -14.88 19.65
CA TYR A 87 -7.43 -15.23 19.87
C TYR A 87 -7.37 -16.61 20.52
N ASN A 88 -6.82 -17.60 19.82
CA ASN A 88 -6.84 -19.02 20.25
C ASN A 88 -8.27 -19.49 20.57
N ASP A 89 -8.53 -19.82 21.83
CA ASP A 89 -9.80 -20.28 22.41
C ASP A 89 -10.65 -19.16 23.03
N LYS A 90 -10.16 -17.91 23.04
CA LYS A 90 -10.82 -16.76 23.65
C LYS A 90 -11.45 -15.84 22.60
N ALA A 91 -12.75 -15.60 22.73
CA ALA A 91 -13.45 -14.54 22.01
C ALA A 91 -13.54 -13.27 22.86
N GLY A 92 -13.34 -12.11 22.26
CA GLY A 92 -13.39 -10.82 22.93
C GLY A 92 -13.24 -9.66 21.96
N TYR A 93 -13.05 -8.46 22.50
CA TYR A 93 -13.04 -7.23 21.72
C TYR A 93 -11.67 -6.55 21.75
N ILE A 94 -11.25 -6.05 20.59
CA ILE A 94 -10.05 -5.22 20.40
C ILE A 94 -10.50 -3.94 19.67
N ARG A 95 -9.91 -2.79 19.99
CA ARG A 95 -10.17 -1.58 19.21
C ARG A 95 -9.45 -1.63 17.86
N SER A 96 -10.10 -1.14 16.81
CA SER A 96 -9.60 -1.18 15.43
C SER A 96 -8.24 -0.53 15.23
N ASP A 97 -7.89 0.50 16.02
CA ASP A 97 -6.58 1.16 16.00
C ASP A 97 -5.41 0.25 16.44
N PHE A 98 -5.70 -0.89 17.07
CA PHE A 98 -4.71 -1.91 17.42
C PHE A 98 -4.60 -3.05 16.41
N LEU A 99 -5.38 -3.05 15.34
CA LEU A 99 -5.37 -4.09 14.31
C LEU A 99 -4.59 -3.63 13.08
N SER A 100 -3.80 -4.52 12.49
CA SER A 100 -3.03 -4.22 11.27
C SER A 100 -3.96 -4.13 10.07
N LEU A 101 -3.91 -3.04 9.30
CA LEU A 101 -4.75 -2.85 8.12
C LEU A 101 -4.32 -3.70 6.93
N GLN A 102 -3.03 -3.97 6.84
CA GLN A 102 -2.43 -4.90 5.90
C GLN A 102 -1.21 -5.53 6.57
N THR A 103 -0.85 -6.75 6.21
CA THR A 103 0.44 -7.35 6.61
C THR A 103 1.22 -7.76 5.38
N VAL A 104 2.44 -7.25 5.23
CA VAL A 104 3.36 -7.66 4.15
C VAL A 104 4.65 -8.21 4.74
N GLU A 105 5.37 -9.01 3.97
CA GLU A 105 6.61 -9.62 4.44
C GLU A 105 7.84 -8.99 3.77
N LEU A 106 8.81 -8.58 4.58
CA LEU A 106 10.12 -8.11 4.14
C LEU A 106 11.19 -9.09 4.61
N ASN A 107 11.67 -9.94 3.70
CA ASN A 107 12.70 -10.96 3.98
C ASN A 107 12.35 -11.90 5.16
N GLY A 108 11.13 -12.42 5.24
CA GLY A 108 10.70 -13.25 6.37
C GLY A 108 10.29 -12.46 7.62
N VAL A 109 10.37 -11.13 7.60
CA VAL A 109 9.93 -10.27 8.71
C VAL A 109 8.59 -9.63 8.35
N PRO A 110 7.52 -9.86 9.14
CA PRO A 110 6.23 -9.23 8.88
C PRO A 110 6.27 -7.73 9.19
N LEU A 111 5.61 -6.93 8.37
CA LEU A 111 5.40 -5.51 8.51
C LEU A 111 3.91 -5.28 8.79
N TYR A 112 3.58 -4.74 9.96
CA TYR A 112 2.21 -4.44 10.35
C TYR A 112 1.91 -2.97 10.12
N THR A 113 0.79 -2.67 9.46
CA THR A 113 0.43 -1.31 9.04
C THR A 113 -0.75 -0.75 9.80
N GLN A 114 -0.75 0.56 10.03
CA GLN A 114 -1.89 1.30 10.56
C GLN A 114 -1.88 2.72 10.00
N LEU A 115 -3.05 3.36 9.94
CA LEU A 115 -3.14 4.78 9.62
C LEU A 115 -3.35 5.62 10.89
N GLU A 116 -2.74 6.80 10.89
CA GLU A 116 -3.05 7.87 11.83
C GLU A 116 -3.53 9.08 11.04
N ASN A 117 -4.77 9.48 11.29
CA ASN A 117 -5.40 10.63 10.66
C ASN A 117 -5.33 11.82 11.64
N ASN A 118 -4.81 12.95 11.17
CA ASN A 118 -4.93 14.26 11.80
C ASN A 118 -5.66 15.20 10.82
N GLU A 119 -6.16 16.35 11.29
CA GLU A 119 -7.07 17.25 10.53
C GLU A 119 -6.69 17.43 9.04
N ASP A 120 -5.40 17.65 8.74
CA ASP A 120 -4.92 17.89 7.38
C ASP A 120 -3.98 16.80 6.83
N LYS A 121 -3.70 15.72 7.58
CA LYS A 121 -2.63 14.77 7.25
C LYS A 121 -2.97 13.33 7.61
N THR A 122 -2.72 12.43 6.67
CA THR A 122 -2.74 10.98 6.90
C THR A 122 -1.31 10.46 6.97
N THR A 123 -1.00 9.69 8.01
CA THR A 123 0.30 9.06 8.20
C THR A 123 0.14 7.54 8.19
N LEU A 124 0.85 6.87 7.28
CA LEU A 124 1.05 5.43 7.32
C LEU A 124 2.11 5.09 8.36
N LYS A 125 1.74 4.28 9.36
CA LYS A 125 2.65 3.69 10.34
C LYS A 125 2.96 2.25 9.94
N ILE A 126 4.22 1.87 10.01
CA ILE A 126 4.69 0.51 9.77
C ILE A 126 5.49 0.06 10.99
N ARG A 127 5.04 -1.00 11.65
CA ARG A 127 5.75 -1.62 12.76
C ARG A 127 6.45 -2.89 12.31
N ILE A 128 7.72 -2.97 12.69
CA ILE A 128 8.62 -4.09 12.44
C ILE A 128 8.89 -4.75 13.79
N PRO A 129 8.36 -5.95 14.08
CA PRO A 129 8.58 -6.60 15.36
C PRO A 129 10.06 -6.92 15.58
N THR A 130 10.50 -6.85 16.83
CA THR A 130 11.84 -7.24 17.26
C THR A 130 11.75 -8.28 18.37
N GLN A 131 12.83 -9.04 18.58
CA GLN A 131 12.95 -9.97 19.71
C GLN A 131 13.54 -9.30 20.97
N SER A 132 13.59 -7.97 20.99
CA SER A 132 14.23 -7.17 22.04
C SER A 132 13.28 -6.09 22.56
N ILE A 133 13.72 -5.29 23.53
CA ILE A 133 12.96 -4.12 23.99
C ILE A 133 13.54 -2.89 23.29
N PRO A 134 12.73 -2.08 22.57
CA PRO A 134 11.28 -2.20 22.39
C PRO A 134 10.88 -3.35 21.45
N ALA A 135 9.67 -3.92 21.69
CA ALA A 135 9.14 -5.08 20.95
C ALA A 135 8.96 -4.83 19.44
N TYR A 136 9.08 -3.58 18.98
CA TYR A 136 9.05 -3.22 17.57
C TYR A 136 9.83 -1.92 17.31
N TYR A 137 10.21 -1.71 16.05
CA TYR A 137 10.56 -0.40 15.50
C TYR A 137 9.40 0.14 14.66
N GLU A 138 9.19 1.45 14.66
CA GLU A 138 8.15 2.10 13.86
C GLU A 138 8.77 3.00 12.78
N LYS A 139 8.23 2.92 11.57
CA LYS A 139 8.47 3.84 10.47
C LYS A 139 7.18 4.54 10.13
N THR A 140 7.26 5.81 9.75
CA THR A 140 6.12 6.62 9.37
C THR A 140 6.32 7.26 8.01
N PHE A 141 5.25 7.35 7.24
CA PHE A 141 5.22 7.98 5.92
C PHE A 141 3.99 8.84 5.80
N GLU A 142 4.16 10.09 5.36
CA GLU A 142 3.04 10.93 4.94
C GLU A 142 2.48 10.36 3.64
N VAL A 143 1.16 10.16 3.62
CA VAL A 143 0.41 9.57 2.50
C VAL A 143 -0.78 10.48 2.17
N PHE A 144 -1.13 10.57 0.90
CA PHE A 144 -2.16 11.51 0.43
C PHE A 144 -3.44 10.84 -0.06
N SER A 145 -3.46 9.51 -0.24
CA SER A 145 -4.66 8.78 -0.65
C SER A 145 -5.40 8.15 0.53
N THR A 146 -6.71 7.97 0.38
CA THR A 146 -7.64 7.28 1.28
C THR A 146 -7.60 5.76 1.14
N MET A 147 -7.09 5.26 0.02
CA MET A 147 -6.98 3.85 -0.29
C MET A 147 -5.62 3.56 -0.91
N MET A 148 -4.88 2.62 -0.32
CA MET A 148 -3.53 2.28 -0.75
C MET A 148 -3.21 0.82 -0.53
N GLN A 149 -2.13 0.36 -1.14
CA GLN A 149 -1.58 -0.97 -0.94
C GLN A 149 -0.09 -0.88 -0.70
N LEU A 150 0.40 -1.66 0.26
CA LEU A 150 1.82 -1.86 0.47
C LEU A 150 2.27 -3.10 -0.29
N GLU A 151 3.36 -2.99 -1.04
CA GLU A 151 3.97 -4.08 -1.78
C GLU A 151 5.46 -4.16 -1.51
N VAL A 152 6.01 -5.37 -1.47
CA VAL A 152 7.45 -5.61 -1.30
C VAL A 152 8.00 -6.26 -2.56
N PHE A 153 8.95 -5.58 -3.19
CA PHE A 153 9.70 -6.11 -4.32
C PHE A 153 11.14 -6.47 -3.92
N GLY A 154 11.79 -7.28 -4.74
CA GLY A 154 13.25 -7.41 -4.71
C GLY A 154 13.94 -6.12 -5.17
N SER A 155 15.23 -6.18 -5.46
CA SER A 155 16.01 -4.99 -5.87
C SER A 155 15.57 -4.32 -7.18
N LYS A 156 14.69 -4.97 -7.95
CA LYS A 156 14.34 -4.62 -9.34
C LYS A 156 15.58 -4.33 -10.21
N GLY A 157 16.71 -4.98 -9.92
CA GLY A 157 17.97 -4.85 -10.65
C GLY A 157 18.88 -3.70 -10.23
N LEU A 158 18.49 -2.91 -9.22
CA LEU A 158 19.34 -1.86 -8.66
C LEU A 158 20.47 -2.44 -7.80
N LYS A 159 21.67 -1.92 -7.96
CA LYS A 159 22.80 -2.25 -7.08
C LYS A 159 22.61 -1.66 -5.68
N ASN A 160 23.12 -2.33 -4.66
CA ASN A 160 23.08 -1.91 -3.26
C ASN A 160 21.65 -1.72 -2.68
N VAL A 161 20.62 -2.06 -3.43
CA VAL A 161 19.24 -2.19 -2.96
C VAL A 161 18.95 -3.67 -2.81
N ARG A 162 18.45 -4.07 -1.64
CA ARG A 162 18.03 -5.46 -1.39
C ARG A 162 16.56 -5.65 -1.71
N ASN A 163 15.74 -4.73 -1.22
CA ASN A 163 14.29 -4.73 -1.38
C ASN A 163 13.79 -3.33 -1.65
N ILE A 164 12.59 -3.27 -2.22
CA ILE A 164 11.87 -2.03 -2.44
C ILE A 164 10.50 -2.19 -1.78
N LEU A 165 10.16 -1.27 -0.90
CA LEU A 165 8.79 -1.13 -0.41
C LEU A 165 8.08 -0.10 -1.28
N HIS A 166 6.90 -0.45 -1.77
CA HIS A 166 6.09 0.40 -2.60
C HIS A 166 4.75 0.67 -1.91
N ILE A 167 4.44 1.95 -1.69
CA ILE A 167 3.13 2.39 -1.24
C ILE A 167 2.39 2.83 -2.50
N ASN A 168 1.49 1.99 -2.99
CA ASN A 168 0.67 2.25 -4.17
C ASN A 168 -0.61 2.96 -3.76
N TYR A 169 -0.88 4.13 -4.31
CA TYR A 169 -2.09 4.91 -4.04
C TYR A 169 -3.13 4.66 -5.14
N PHE A 170 -4.32 4.21 -4.75
CA PHE A 170 -5.42 4.03 -5.70
C PHE A 170 -6.13 5.37 -5.95
N ALA A 171 -6.37 5.67 -7.23
CA ALA A 171 -7.27 6.73 -7.64
C ALA A 171 -8.69 6.17 -7.72
N GLU A 172 -9.51 6.47 -6.71
CA GLU A 172 -10.86 5.90 -6.58
C GLU A 172 -11.89 6.58 -7.52
N ALA A 173 -11.54 7.72 -8.14
CA ALA A 173 -12.37 8.44 -9.09
C ALA A 173 -11.54 9.31 -10.06
N CYS A 174 -12.17 9.78 -11.13
CA CYS A 174 -11.59 10.78 -12.02
C CYS A 174 -11.24 12.05 -11.24
N GLY A 175 -10.08 12.64 -11.55
CA GLY A 175 -9.57 13.83 -10.87
C GLY A 175 -9.04 13.60 -9.45
N ILE A 176 -9.00 12.36 -8.96
CA ILE A 176 -8.33 12.02 -7.68
C ILE A 176 -6.90 11.58 -7.95
N ASP A 177 -5.96 12.12 -7.18
CA ASP A 177 -4.55 11.76 -7.24
C ASP A 177 -4.33 10.32 -6.77
N GLY A 178 -3.97 9.45 -7.71
CA GLY A 178 -3.29 8.18 -7.46
C GLY A 178 -1.77 8.34 -7.53
N GLY A 179 -1.07 7.23 -7.70
CA GLY A 179 0.38 7.21 -7.84
C GLY A 179 1.02 6.38 -6.75
N GLY A 180 2.12 6.85 -6.17
CA GLY A 180 2.77 6.06 -5.12
C GLY A 180 4.08 6.61 -4.60
N LYS A 181 4.67 5.86 -3.66
CA LYS A 181 5.98 6.13 -3.09
C LYS A 181 6.82 4.86 -3.10
N TYR A 182 8.06 4.97 -3.55
CA TYR A 182 9.08 3.93 -3.46
C TYR A 182 10.07 4.24 -2.35
N ILE A 183 10.29 3.25 -1.48
CA ILE A 183 11.29 3.27 -0.43
C ILE A 183 12.31 2.17 -0.74
N PHE A 184 13.58 2.54 -0.90
CA PHE A 184 14.65 1.59 -1.14
C PHE A 184 15.23 1.12 0.19
N ILE A 185 15.40 -0.19 0.33
CA ILE A 185 15.98 -0.81 1.51
C ILE A 185 17.32 -1.39 1.09
N ASP A 186 18.40 -0.83 1.62
CA ASP A 186 19.75 -1.24 1.25
C ASP A 186 20.14 -2.59 1.88
N ALA A 187 21.31 -3.10 1.50
CA ALA A 187 21.81 -4.38 2.01
C ALA A 187 22.05 -4.40 3.53
N SER A 188 22.25 -3.23 4.16
CA SER A 188 22.38 -3.09 5.62
C SER A 188 21.03 -2.94 6.33
N GLY A 189 19.93 -2.84 5.58
CA GLY A 189 18.59 -2.68 6.12
C GLY A 189 18.19 -1.22 6.40
N HIS A 190 18.93 -0.22 5.92
CA HIS A 190 18.49 1.17 6.01
C HIS A 190 17.45 1.48 4.93
N TRP A 191 16.46 2.29 5.31
CA TRP A 191 15.34 2.69 4.47
C TRP A 191 15.60 4.09 3.93
N HIS A 192 15.50 4.25 2.61
CA HIS A 192 15.74 5.49 1.89
C HIS A 192 14.45 5.89 1.15
N ASP A 193 13.87 7.05 1.50
CA ASP A 193 12.76 7.62 0.73
C ASP A 193 13.30 8.01 -0.65
N ALA A 194 12.98 7.19 -1.65
CA ALA A 194 13.66 7.25 -2.92
C ALA A 194 12.92 8.17 -3.88
N PHE A 195 11.61 7.96 -4.01
CA PHE A 195 10.82 8.57 -5.06
C PHE A 195 9.33 8.58 -4.74
N SER A 196 8.62 9.61 -5.16
CA SER A 196 7.15 9.67 -5.14
C SER A 196 6.65 10.12 -6.51
N TYR A 197 5.55 9.54 -6.96
CA TYR A 197 4.89 9.92 -8.22
C TYR A 197 3.40 10.11 -8.02
N VAL A 198 2.82 10.84 -8.96
CA VAL A 198 1.39 11.05 -9.12
C VAL A 198 0.89 10.37 -10.39
N GLN A 199 -0.35 9.89 -10.32
CA GLN A 199 -1.14 9.49 -11.47
C GLN A 199 -2.54 10.04 -11.30
N VAL A 200 -2.96 10.92 -12.18
CA VAL A 200 -4.29 11.53 -12.14
C VAL A 200 -4.81 11.67 -13.57
N SER A 201 -6.10 11.45 -13.75
CA SER A 201 -6.78 11.65 -15.03
C SER A 201 -8.21 12.08 -14.81
N ASP A 202 -8.68 12.99 -15.65
CA ASP A 202 -10.07 13.41 -15.73
C ASP A 202 -10.60 13.19 -17.15
N ALA A 203 -11.30 12.06 -17.33
CA ALA A 203 -12.17 11.73 -18.47
C ALA A 203 -11.69 12.15 -19.89
N GLY A 204 -10.37 12.16 -20.14
CA GLY A 204 -9.79 12.55 -21.42
C GLY A 204 -9.68 14.07 -21.65
N ILE A 205 -10.03 14.89 -20.66
CA ILE A 205 -9.77 16.34 -20.62
C ILE A 205 -8.35 16.57 -20.15
N PHE A 206 -7.95 15.82 -19.12
CA PHE A 206 -6.69 15.99 -18.44
C PHE A 206 -6.10 14.64 -18.06
N TYR A 207 -4.79 14.50 -18.16
CA TYR A 207 -4.06 13.50 -17.39
C TYR A 207 -2.67 13.97 -17.04
N TRP A 208 -2.17 13.48 -15.91
CA TRP A 208 -0.77 13.50 -15.56
C TRP A 208 -0.35 12.13 -15.06
N GLN A 209 0.62 11.53 -15.76
CA GLN A 209 1.12 10.20 -15.46
C GLN A 209 2.64 10.23 -15.35
N GLU A 210 3.13 9.86 -14.18
CA GLU A 210 4.53 9.59 -13.94
C GLU A 210 4.76 8.08 -13.87
N THR A 211 5.76 7.59 -14.62
CA THR A 211 6.11 6.17 -14.71
C THR A 211 7.59 5.96 -14.45
N LEU A 212 7.92 4.92 -13.68
CA LEU A 212 9.29 4.44 -13.50
C LEU A 212 9.45 3.07 -14.13
N THR A 213 10.52 2.91 -14.90
CA THR A 213 10.94 1.61 -15.40
C THR A 213 12.31 1.29 -14.80
N PHE A 214 12.37 0.23 -14.01
CA PHE A 214 13.54 -0.21 -13.28
C PHE A 214 14.51 -1.04 -14.15
N PRO A 215 15.79 -1.19 -13.73
CA PRO A 215 16.79 -1.95 -14.50
C PRO A 215 16.35 -3.35 -14.93
N SER A 216 15.65 -4.07 -14.04
CA SER A 216 15.14 -5.42 -14.33
C SER A 216 14.07 -5.47 -15.44
N GLU A 217 13.38 -4.36 -15.69
CA GLU A 217 12.28 -4.24 -16.65
C GLU A 217 12.80 -3.88 -18.05
N HIS A 218 13.70 -2.91 -18.16
CA HIS A 218 14.24 -2.47 -19.47
C HIS A 218 15.58 -3.13 -19.86
N LYS A 219 16.30 -3.75 -18.92
CA LYS A 219 17.57 -4.49 -19.14
C LYS A 219 18.70 -3.71 -19.82
N ASN A 220 18.61 -2.39 -19.87
CA ASN A 220 19.56 -1.51 -20.57
C ASN A 220 20.42 -0.72 -19.59
N GLY A 221 21.17 -1.40 -18.72
CA GLY A 221 22.06 -0.76 -17.74
C GLY A 221 21.44 -0.57 -16.36
N ASP A 222 22.21 0.07 -15.48
CA ASP A 222 21.91 0.20 -14.04
C ASP A 222 21.38 1.60 -13.72
N TYR A 223 20.17 1.87 -14.20
CA TYR A 223 19.45 3.12 -13.97
C TYR A 223 17.95 2.89 -13.97
N ILE A 224 17.19 3.84 -13.44
CA ILE A 224 15.74 3.89 -13.51
C ILE A 224 15.37 4.90 -14.59
N LEU A 225 14.51 4.51 -15.52
CA LEU A 225 13.95 5.42 -16.50
C LEU A 225 12.70 6.06 -15.93
N TYR A 226 12.73 7.37 -15.74
CA TYR A 226 11.57 8.15 -15.36
C TYR A 226 10.95 8.79 -16.60
N LYS A 227 9.62 8.69 -16.71
CA LYS A 227 8.82 9.37 -17.72
C LYS A 227 7.69 10.15 -17.07
N SER A 228 7.49 11.38 -17.50
CA SER A 228 6.33 12.21 -17.17
C SER A 228 5.57 12.46 -18.46
N GLU A 229 4.26 12.22 -18.45
CA GLU A 229 3.37 12.59 -19.54
C GLU A 229 2.20 13.39 -18.97
N TYR A 230 1.99 14.57 -19.52
CA TYR A 230 0.88 15.46 -19.19
C TYR A 230 0.13 15.81 -20.47
N MET A 231 -1.19 15.86 -20.37
CA MET A 231 -2.05 16.43 -21.40
C MET A 231 -3.20 17.19 -20.76
N GLU A 232 -3.56 18.31 -21.37
CA GLU A 232 -4.78 19.04 -21.06
C GLU A 232 -5.46 19.52 -22.35
N THR A 233 -6.77 19.35 -22.44
CA THR A 233 -7.60 19.84 -23.53
C THR A 233 -8.60 20.88 -23.03
N VAL A 234 -8.52 22.08 -23.57
CA VAL A 234 -9.46 23.18 -23.33
C VAL A 234 -10.58 23.10 -24.37
N TYR A 235 -11.83 23.15 -23.92
CA TYR A 235 -13.03 23.07 -24.78
C TYR A 235 -13.75 24.42 -24.87
N GLU A 236 -14.49 24.65 -25.97
CA GLU A 236 -15.32 25.85 -26.13
C GLU A 236 -16.64 25.73 -25.37
N GLY A 237 -16.88 26.67 -24.46
CA GLY A 237 -18.11 26.78 -23.66
C GLY A 237 -18.24 25.71 -22.55
N ASP A 238 -19.28 25.86 -21.72
CA ASP A 238 -19.44 25.08 -20.47
C ASP A 238 -19.86 23.61 -20.67
N ASN A 239 -20.04 23.15 -21.91
CA ASN A 239 -20.66 21.85 -22.25
C ASN A 239 -19.77 20.96 -23.13
N TYR A 240 -18.45 20.91 -22.90
CA TYR A 240 -17.52 20.06 -23.67
C TYR A 240 -17.78 20.14 -25.18
N GLY A 241 -17.77 21.37 -25.71
CA GLY A 241 -17.99 21.65 -27.13
C GLY A 241 -16.83 21.17 -28.01
N ASP A 242 -16.53 21.89 -29.07
CA ASP A 242 -15.35 21.58 -29.88
C ASP A 242 -14.06 21.90 -29.07
N PRO A 243 -13.02 21.04 -29.13
CA PRO A 243 -11.75 21.30 -28.46
C PRO A 243 -11.06 22.52 -29.10
N ILE A 244 -10.71 23.51 -28.26
CA ILE A 244 -10.02 24.74 -28.67
C ILE A 244 -8.52 24.48 -28.79
N GLN A 245 -7.95 23.84 -27.78
CA GLN A 245 -6.52 23.66 -27.65
C GLN A 245 -6.21 22.40 -26.85
N THR A 246 -5.18 21.66 -27.28
CA THR A 246 -4.59 20.58 -26.49
C THR A 246 -3.13 20.91 -26.24
N GLU A 247 -2.72 20.89 -24.98
CA GLU A 247 -1.33 21.02 -24.55
C GLU A 247 -0.81 19.65 -24.14
N GLU A 248 0.36 19.27 -24.66
CA GLU A 248 1.03 18.03 -24.30
C GLU A 248 2.46 18.30 -23.87
N HIS A 249 2.85 17.73 -22.73
CA HIS A 249 4.20 17.80 -22.21
C HIS A 249 4.70 16.39 -21.90
N LYS A 250 5.87 16.05 -22.45
CA LYS A 250 6.54 14.78 -22.18
C LYS A 250 7.96 15.04 -21.74
N SER A 251 8.38 14.39 -20.66
CA SER A 251 9.75 14.44 -20.19
C SER A 251 10.26 13.03 -19.89
N GLU A 252 11.56 12.84 -20.13
CA GLU A 252 12.24 11.58 -19.86
C GLU A 252 13.56 11.88 -19.16
N ARG A 253 13.85 11.14 -18.09
CA ARG A 253 15.08 11.32 -17.30
C ARG A 253 15.65 9.97 -16.91
N VAL A 254 16.97 9.88 -16.97
CA VAL A 254 17.72 8.74 -16.44
C VAL A 254 18.09 9.06 -14.99
N LEU A 255 17.59 8.23 -14.07
CA LEU A 255 17.84 8.33 -12.64
C LEU A 255 18.79 7.23 -12.21
N LYS A 256 19.85 7.57 -11.47
CA LYS A 256 20.83 6.61 -10.96
C LYS A 256 20.82 6.58 -9.45
N TRP A 257 20.70 5.38 -8.90
CA TRP A 257 20.91 5.14 -7.48
C TRP A 257 22.42 5.00 -7.20
N ASN A 258 22.95 5.85 -6.32
CA ASN A 258 24.38 5.82 -5.96
C ASN A 258 24.68 5.02 -4.68
N GLY A 259 23.66 4.43 -4.04
CA GLY A 259 23.78 3.76 -2.74
C GLY A 259 23.18 4.54 -1.57
N SER A 260 22.90 5.84 -1.75
CA SER A 260 22.29 6.68 -0.71
C SER A 260 21.19 7.59 -1.24
N GLU A 261 21.30 8.07 -2.47
CA GLU A 261 20.32 8.95 -3.08
C GLU A 261 20.16 8.68 -4.58
N ILE A 262 19.03 9.12 -5.13
CA ILE A 262 18.81 9.17 -6.57
C ILE A 262 19.50 10.42 -7.13
N THR A 263 20.24 10.23 -8.23
CA THR A 263 20.94 11.28 -8.97
C THR A 263 20.49 11.33 -10.43
N PRO A 264 20.16 12.50 -11.00
CA PRO A 264 20.01 13.80 -10.30
C PRO A 264 18.91 13.72 -9.22
N LYS A 265 19.01 14.58 -8.20
CA LYS A 265 18.02 14.62 -7.10
C LYS A 265 16.64 14.75 -7.72
N PHE A 266 15.78 13.76 -7.44
CA PHE A 266 14.45 13.76 -8.01
C PHE A 266 13.70 15.00 -7.53
N LYS A 267 13.20 15.75 -8.51
CA LYS A 267 12.21 16.79 -8.32
C LYS A 267 11.07 16.43 -9.24
N GLN A 268 9.93 16.13 -8.64
CA GLN A 268 8.67 16.00 -9.35
C GLN A 268 8.52 17.24 -10.23
N GLU A 269 8.15 17.03 -11.49
CA GLU A 269 7.86 18.17 -12.34
C GLU A 269 6.63 18.88 -11.77
N PRO A 270 6.64 20.21 -11.65
CA PRO A 270 5.41 20.90 -11.28
C PRO A 270 4.37 20.57 -12.35
N MET A 271 3.12 20.32 -11.94
CA MET A 271 2.01 20.35 -12.89
C MET A 271 2.12 21.68 -13.65
N PRO A 272 2.03 21.67 -14.99
CA PRO A 272 1.83 22.90 -15.75
C PRO A 272 0.55 23.55 -15.21
N VAL A 273 0.69 24.60 -14.39
CA VAL A 273 -0.45 25.32 -13.84
C VAL A 273 -0.85 26.34 -14.89
N ASN A 274 -1.64 25.92 -15.88
CA ASN A 274 -2.33 26.85 -16.76
C ASN A 274 -3.78 27.01 -16.30
N GLY A 275 -3.95 27.83 -15.25
CA GLY A 275 -5.18 28.60 -15.00
C GLY A 275 -6.43 27.84 -14.56
N TRP A 276 -6.58 27.68 -13.24
CA TRP A 276 -7.91 27.79 -12.60
C TRP A 276 -8.18 29.26 -12.26
#